data_AF-A0A9D8VZY4-F1
#
_entry.id   AF-A0A9D8VZY4-F1
#
_cell.length_a   1.000
_cell.length_b   1.000
_cell.length_c   1.000
_cell.angle_alpha   90.00
_cell.angle_beta   90.00
_cell.angle_gamma   90.00
#
_symmetry.space_group_name_H-M   'P 1'
#
loop_
_entity.id
_entity.type
_entity.pdbx_description
1 polymer ?
#
loop_
_entity_poly.entity_id
_entity_poly.type
_entity_poly.pdbx_seq_one_letter_code
_entity_poly.pdbx_strand_id
1 'polypeptide(L)'
;SSFEAMIAGVPMDDAMKALVEARAQSVDTLGNLTLITGALNPSLGNAGWEKKREKLSGSLLALNRMVAKVDDWTEKSIEARAGKIGDVIVARWSAPKIEE
;
A
#
# COMPACT_ATOMS: atom_id res chain seq x y z
N SER A 1 4.78 -18.82 -0.39
CA SER A 1 4.10 -17.83 0.49
C SER A 1 4.48 -18.09 1.95
N SER A 2 4.55 -17.09 2.83
CA SER A 2 4.79 -17.29 4.28
C SER A 2 3.76 -18.25 4.91
N PHE A 3 2.54 -18.26 4.37
CA PHE A 3 1.48 -19.18 4.73
C PHE A 3 1.78 -20.65 4.37
N GLU A 4 2.37 -20.91 3.20
CA GLU A 4 2.77 -22.27 2.80
C GLU A 4 3.95 -22.78 3.63
N ALA A 5 4.90 -21.90 3.97
CA ALA A 5 6.01 -22.22 4.86
C ALA A 5 5.53 -22.59 6.27
N MET A 6 4.50 -21.90 6.78
CA MET A 6 3.86 -22.19 8.07
C MET A 6 3.15 -23.56 8.06
N ILE A 7 2.42 -23.90 7.00
CA ILE A 7 1.75 -25.21 6.87
C ILE A 7 2.77 -26.34 6.72
N ALA A 8 3.91 -26.09 6.06
CA ALA A 8 4.95 -27.08 5.84
C ALA A 8 5.86 -27.33 7.07
N GLY A 9 5.63 -26.66 8.20
CA GLY A 9 6.45 -26.82 9.41
C GLY A 9 7.91 -26.38 9.22
N VAL A 10 8.19 -25.56 8.20
CA VAL A 10 9.54 -25.05 7.93
C VAL A 10 9.88 -24.03 9.03
N PRO A 11 10.99 -24.21 9.78
CA PRO A 11 11.40 -23.24 10.78
C PRO A 11 11.58 -21.88 10.12
N MET A 12 10.81 -20.90 10.59
CA MET A 12 10.94 -19.52 10.12
C MET A 12 12.22 -18.96 10.72
N ASP A 13 13.27 -18.85 9.91
CA ASP A 13 14.50 -18.18 10.33
C ASP A 13 14.25 -16.70 10.61
N ASP A 14 15.20 -16.05 11.29
CA ASP A 14 15.00 -14.67 11.73
C ASP A 14 14.91 -13.68 10.56
N ALA A 15 15.51 -14.01 9.41
CA ALA A 15 15.38 -13.23 8.19
C ALA A 15 13.96 -13.28 7.61
N MET A 16 13.34 -14.46 7.59
CA MET A 16 11.96 -14.64 7.12
C MET A 16 10.97 -13.95 8.06
N LYS A 17 11.18 -14.00 9.38
CA LYS A 17 10.35 -13.26 10.35
C LYS A 17 10.42 -11.76 10.10
N ALA A 18 11.62 -11.21 9.93
CA ALA A 18 11.82 -9.79 9.66
C ALA A 18 11.11 -9.34 8.37
N LEU A 19 11.14 -10.17 7.32
CA LEU A 19 10.42 -9.90 6.06
C LEU A 19 8.89 -9.88 6.26
N VAL A 20 8.34 -10.84 7.01
CA VAL A 20 6.91 -10.88 7.33
C VAL A 20 6.49 -9.64 8.13
N GLU A 21 7.31 -9.23 9.09
CA GLU A 21 7.05 -8.06 9.92
C GLU A 21 7.11 -6.75 9.12
N ALA A 22 8.15 -6.57 8.30
CA ALA A 22 8.26 -5.40 7.41
C ALA A 22 7.06 -5.29 6.45
N ARG A 23 6.58 -6.42 5.93
CA ARG A 23 5.38 -6.48 5.11
C ARG A 23 4.13 -6.09 5.90
N ALA A 24 3.96 -6.62 7.10
CA ALA A 24 2.82 -6.31 7.97
C ALA A 24 2.75 -4.81 8.29
N GLN A 25 3.89 -4.20 8.63
CA GLN A 25 3.99 -2.77 8.90
C GLN A 25 3.61 -1.91 7.68
N SER A 26 3.86 -2.39 6.45
CA SER A 26 3.55 -1.67 5.23
C SER A 26 2.05 -1.65 4.89
N VAL A 27 1.26 -2.62 5.38
CA VAL A 27 -0.17 -2.78 5.04
C VAL A 27 -0.98 -1.55 5.42
N ASP A 28 -0.82 -1.07 6.66
CA ASP A 28 -1.62 0.02 7.23
C ASP A 28 -0.94 1.39 7.09
N THR A 29 -0.14 1.56 6.03
CA THR A 29 0.49 2.85 5.72
C THR A 29 -0.34 3.65 4.72
N LEU A 30 -0.30 4.98 4.84
CA LEU A 30 -0.98 5.89 3.92
C LEU A 30 -0.55 5.68 2.45
N GLY A 31 0.70 5.27 2.24
CA GLY A 31 1.24 4.91 0.94
C GLY A 31 0.56 3.68 0.29
N ASN A 32 0.08 2.73 1.09
CA ASN A 32 -0.61 1.53 0.60
C ASN A 32 -2.11 1.74 0.41
N LEU A 33 -2.70 2.68 1.15
CA LEU A 33 -4.13 2.94 1.15
C LEU A 33 -4.57 3.86 0.00
N THR A 34 -5.74 3.57 -0.56
CA THR A 34 -6.45 4.43 -1.51
C THR A 34 -7.96 4.26 -1.35
N LEU A 35 -8.72 5.26 -1.78
CA LEU A 35 -10.19 5.23 -1.69
C LEU A 35 -10.77 4.36 -2.79
N ILE A 36 -11.40 3.26 -2.41
CA ILE A 36 -12.11 2.35 -3.31
C ILE A 36 -13.57 2.21 -2.87
N THR A 37 -14.47 2.02 -3.83
CA THR A 37 -15.90 1.87 -3.51
C THR A 37 -16.18 0.52 -2.89
N GLY A 38 -17.31 0.43 -2.16
CA GLY A 38 -17.75 -0.83 -1.54
C GLY A 38 -17.95 -1.97 -2.54
N ALA A 39 -18.31 -1.67 -3.79
CA ALA A 39 -18.41 -2.67 -4.86
C ALA A 39 -17.04 -3.07 -5.45
N LEU A 40 -16.09 -2.12 -5.53
CA LEU A 40 -14.77 -2.38 -6.09
C LEU A 40 -13.91 -3.21 -5.13
N ASN A 41 -14.00 -2.97 -3.82
CA ASN A 41 -13.17 -3.65 -2.82
C ASN A 41 -13.27 -5.20 -2.86
N PRO A 42 -14.47 -5.82 -2.80
CA PRO A 42 -14.61 -7.26 -2.95
C PRO A 42 -14.15 -7.79 -4.31
N SER A 43 -14.34 -7.01 -5.39
CA SER A 43 -13.92 -7.41 -6.74
C SER A 43 -12.39 -7.48 -6.91
N LEU A 44 -11.66 -6.72 -6.10
CA LEU A 44 -10.20 -6.72 -6.03
C LEU A 44 -9.69 -7.79 -5.06
N GLY A 45 -10.21 -7.82 -3.82
CA GLY A 45 -9.83 -8.78 -2.79
C GLY A 45 -8.32 -9.03 -2.68
N ASN A 46 -7.95 -10.31 -2.58
CA ASN A 46 -6.56 -10.78 -2.55
C ASN A 46 -5.96 -11.01 -3.94
N ALA A 47 -6.55 -10.44 -5.00
CA ALA A 47 -5.98 -10.56 -6.34
C ALA A 47 -4.56 -9.98 -6.43
N GLY A 48 -3.79 -10.53 -7.36
CA GLY A 48 -2.47 -10.01 -7.73
C GLY A 48 -2.53 -8.58 -8.24
N TRP A 49 -1.38 -7.92 -8.21
CA TRP A 49 -1.28 -6.49 -8.53
C TRP A 49 -1.76 -6.16 -9.95
N GLU A 50 -1.40 -6.94 -10.97
CA GLU A 50 -1.82 -6.69 -12.36
C GLU A 50 -3.34 -6.52 -12.51
N LYS A 51 -4.12 -7.43 -11.91
CA LYS A 51 -5.59 -7.34 -11.93
C LYS A 51 -6.09 -6.11 -11.17
N LYS A 52 -5.46 -5.76 -10.05
CA LYS A 52 -5.79 -4.55 -9.28
C LYS A 52 -5.48 -3.29 -10.10
N ARG A 53 -4.30 -3.23 -10.72
CA ARG A 53 -3.82 -2.14 -11.57
C ARG A 53 -4.76 -1.87 -12.73
N GLU A 54 -5.17 -2.91 -13.46
CA GLU A 54 -6.14 -2.80 -14.55
C GLU A 54 -7.46 -2.15 -14.07
N LYS A 55 -8.05 -2.68 -13.01
CA LYS A 55 -9.33 -2.18 -12.46
C LYS A 55 -9.23 -0.75 -11.90
N LEU A 56 -8.12 -0.42 -11.25
CA LEU A 56 -7.88 0.91 -10.70
C LEU A 56 -7.67 1.96 -11.81
N SER A 57 -7.11 1.57 -12.96
CA SER A 57 -6.89 2.49 -14.09
C SER A 57 -8.20 3.06 -14.66
N GLY A 58 -9.29 2.29 -14.61
CA GLY A 58 -10.63 2.70 -15.02
C GLY A 58 -11.42 3.48 -13.97
N SER A 59 -10.85 3.77 -12.80
CA SER A 59 -11.56 4.45 -11.71
C SER A 59 -11.85 5.93 -12.05
N LEU A 60 -13.03 6.43 -11.65
CA LEU A 60 -13.37 7.85 -11.72
C LEU A 60 -12.50 8.71 -10.78
N LEU A 61 -12.01 8.14 -9.69
CA LEU A 61 -11.12 8.82 -8.75
C LEU A 61 -9.70 8.92 -9.32
N ALA A 62 -9.20 10.15 -9.47
CA ALA A 62 -7.86 10.42 -10.00
C ALA A 62 -6.75 9.74 -9.17
N LEU A 63 -6.93 9.67 -7.85
CA LEU A 63 -6.00 8.99 -6.93
C LEU A 63 -5.77 7.52 -7.30
N ASN A 64 -6.83 6.79 -7.67
CA ASN A 64 -6.73 5.40 -8.06
C ASN A 64 -6.02 5.22 -9.42
N ARG A 65 -6.27 6.14 -10.36
CA ARG A 65 -5.54 6.14 -11.64
C ARG A 65 -4.06 6.43 -11.47
N MET A 66 -3.68 7.28 -10.51
CA MET A 66 -2.27 7.50 -10.16
C MET A 66 -1.63 6.25 -9.57
N VAL A 67 -2.34 5.52 -8.71
CA VAL A 67 -1.91 4.23 -8.16
C VAL A 67 -1.69 3.21 -9.29
N ALA A 68 -2.58 3.16 -10.28
CA ALA A 68 -2.46 2.27 -11.43
C ALA A 68 -1.30 2.58 -12.40
N LYS A 69 -0.61 3.73 -12.25
CA LYS A 69 0.60 4.06 -13.03
C LYS A 69 1.87 3.42 -12.49
N VAL A 70 1.80 2.79 -11.32
CA VAL A 70 2.93 2.06 -10.73
C VAL A 70 2.92 0.66 -11.33
N ASP A 71 4.05 0.25 -11.91
CA ASP A 71 4.18 -1.07 -12.54
C ASP A 71 4.28 -2.17 -11.48
N ASP A 72 5.14 -2.00 -10.47
CA ASP A 72 5.30 -2.95 -9.37
C ASP A 72 4.79 -2.40 -8.03
N TRP A 73 3.87 -3.11 -7.39
CA TRP A 73 3.38 -2.77 -6.05
C TRP A 73 4.13 -3.51 -4.94
N THR A 74 5.24 -2.90 -4.54
CA THR A 74 6.15 -3.38 -3.49
C THR A 74 6.21 -2.40 -2.32
N GLU A 75 6.79 -2.82 -1.21
CA GLU A 75 7.07 -1.98 -0.03
C GLU A 75 7.82 -0.69 -0.42
N LYS A 76 8.77 -0.76 -1.34
CA LYS A 76 9.49 0.41 -1.88
C LYS A 76 8.58 1.39 -2.63
N SER A 77 7.62 0.88 -3.41
CA SER A 77 6.67 1.72 -4.13
C SER A 77 5.66 2.38 -3.18
N ILE A 78 5.25 1.66 -2.13
CA ILE A 78 4.38 2.13 -1.06
C ILE A 78 5.05 3.28 -0.31
N GLU A 79 6.31 3.11 0.10
CA GLU A 79 7.10 4.14 0.77
C GLU A 79 7.29 5.39 -0.10
N ALA A 80 7.69 5.20 -1.37
CA ALA A 80 7.86 6.31 -2.30
C ALA A 80 6.55 7.10 -2.52
N ARG A 81 5.39 6.41 -2.52
CA ARG A 81 4.09 7.07 -2.58
C ARG A 81 3.75 7.79 -1.27
N ALA A 82 4.04 7.19 -0.12
CA ALA A 82 3.83 7.81 1.18
C ALA A 82 4.57 9.15 1.29
N GLY A 83 5.83 9.21 0.85
CA GLY A 83 6.61 10.45 0.80
C GLY A 83 5.91 11.56 0.00
N LYS A 84 5.48 11.24 -1.24
CA LYS A 84 4.75 12.20 -2.09
C LYS A 84 3.46 12.71 -1.46
N ILE A 85 2.73 11.85 -0.75
CA ILE A 85 1.52 12.26 -0.03
C ILE A 85 1.89 13.16 1.15
N GLY A 86 2.93 12.79 1.90
CA GLY A 86 3.48 13.60 2.99
C GLY A 86 3.86 15.01 2.54
N ASP A 87 4.55 15.13 1.41
CA ASP A 87 4.93 16.43 0.84
C ASP A 87 3.70 17.30 0.55
N VAL A 88 2.65 16.72 -0.04
CA VAL A 88 1.39 17.41 -0.31
C VAL A 88 0.70 17.80 0.99
N ILE A 89 0.72 16.93 2.01
CA ILE A 89 0.12 17.21 3.32
C ILE A 89 0.80 18.41 3.97
N VAL A 90 2.13 18.37 4.09
CA VAL A 90 2.91 19.45 4.72
C VAL A 90 2.72 20.78 3.98
N ALA A 91 2.65 20.74 2.65
CA ALA A 91 2.42 21.95 1.83
C ALA A 91 1.02 22.55 1.99
N ARG A 92 0.00 21.75 2.33
CA ARG A 92 -1.42 22.21 2.43
C ARG A 92 -1.85 22.49 3.86
N TRP A 93 -1.35 21.73 4.82
CA TRP A 93 -1.64 21.86 6.24
C TRP A 93 -0.35 22.25 6.97
N SER A 94 0.00 23.53 6.88
CA SER A 94 1.10 24.08 7.68
C SER A 94 0.83 23.88 9.16
N ALA A 95 1.90 23.68 9.94
CA ALA A 95 1.78 23.57 11.39
C ALA A 95 1.07 24.81 11.95
N PRO A 96 0.20 24.65 12.98
CA PRO A 96 -0.41 25.78 13.64
C PRO A 96 0.68 26.69 14.18
N LYS A 97 0.53 28.00 13.96
CA LYS A 97 1.38 29.00 14.60
C LYS A 97 1.01 29.01 16.08
N ILE A 98 1.95 28.64 16.94
CA ILE A 98 1.83 28.84 18.38
C ILE A 98 2.50 30.19 18.66
N GLU A 99 1.72 31.17 19.08
CA GLU A 99 2.26 32.44 19.58
C GLU A 99 2.78 32.22 21.00
N GLU A 100 4.00 32.70 21.30
CA GLU A 100 4.60 32.72 22.64
C GLU A 100 4.01 33.84 23.53
#